data_AF-A0A8J3VWC2-F1
#
_entry.id   AF-A0A8J3VWC2-F1
#
_cell.length_a   1.000
_cell.length_b   1.000
_cell.length_c   1.000
_cell.angle_alpha   90.00
_cell.angle_beta   90.00
_cell.angle_gamma   90.00
#
_symmetry.space_group_name_H-M   'P 1'
#
loop_
_entity.id
_entity.type
_entity.pdbx_description
1 polymer ?
#
loop_
_entity_poly.entity_id
_entity_poly.type
_entity_poly.pdbx_seq_one_letter_code
_entity_poly.pdbx_strand_id
1 'polypeptide(L)'
;MYGISHGQPGVLGASWMMKNVITIVTDEWAELYLQQVKGVKPADPLLVEVRTLVWDGGRMAALRHVRQRAPRMSLQDVKAYVEAIRKGNEPSEHLASLTREQPKGPPLLGIKTLAGPCDENREPKSS
;
A
#
# COMPACT_ATOMS: atom_id res chain seq x y z
N MET A 1 -43.85 60.42 -23.16
CA MET A 1 -44.55 59.14 -22.96
C MET A 1 -43.68 58.27 -22.07
N TYR A 2 -44.23 57.81 -20.95
CA TYR A 2 -43.57 56.88 -20.04
C TYR A 2 -43.55 55.47 -20.62
N GLY A 3 -42.49 54.72 -20.32
CA GLY A 3 -42.37 53.30 -20.63
C GLY A 3 -41.09 52.74 -20.03
N ILE A 4 -41.08 52.56 -18.70
CA ILE A 4 -40.05 51.80 -17.98
C ILE A 4 -40.41 50.32 -18.13
N SER A 5 -39.55 49.52 -18.75
CA SER A 5 -39.56 48.07 -18.61
C SER A 5 -38.18 47.58 -18.19
N HIS A 6 -38.19 46.94 -17.02
CA HIS A 6 -37.08 46.25 -16.37
C HIS A 6 -36.61 45.03 -17.18
N GLY A 7 -35.30 44.77 -17.14
CA GLY A 7 -34.69 43.52 -17.57
C GLY A 7 -33.22 43.43 -17.12
N GLN A 8 -33.00 43.09 -15.85
CA GLN A 8 -31.68 42.80 -15.26
C GLN A 8 -31.08 41.48 -15.80
N PRO A 9 -29.76 41.27 -15.64
CA PRO A 9 -28.90 40.50 -16.53
C PRO A 9 -28.80 39.01 -16.20
N GLY A 10 -28.88 38.17 -17.25
CA GLY A 10 -28.65 36.73 -17.20
C GLY A 10 -27.17 36.39 -17.05
N VAL A 11 -26.80 36.20 -15.79
CA VAL A 11 -25.61 35.58 -15.20
C VAL A 11 -24.84 34.61 -16.11
N LEU A 12 -23.57 35.00 -16.35
CA LEU A 12 -22.37 34.18 -16.51
C LEU A 12 -22.59 32.65 -16.55
N GLY A 13 -22.44 32.07 -17.74
CA GLY A 13 -22.27 30.63 -17.91
C GLY A 13 -21.03 30.16 -17.14
N ALA A 14 -21.27 29.57 -15.97
CA ALA A 14 -20.24 29.06 -15.08
C ALA A 14 -19.44 27.96 -15.78
N SER A 15 -18.19 28.30 -16.07
CA SER A 15 -17.11 27.43 -16.52
C SER A 15 -16.95 26.22 -15.61
N TRP A 16 -17.04 25.04 -16.21
CA TRP A 16 -16.39 23.77 -15.86
C TRP A 16 -15.92 23.61 -14.40
N MET A 17 -16.70 22.91 -13.59
CA MET A 17 -16.14 22.15 -12.46
C MET A 17 -16.14 20.66 -12.80
N MET A 18 -15.28 20.28 -13.73
CA MET A 18 -14.80 18.89 -13.80
C MET A 18 -14.01 18.64 -12.51
N LYS A 19 -14.64 17.98 -11.53
CA LYS A 19 -13.97 17.47 -10.34
C LYS A 19 -13.05 16.33 -10.75
N ASN A 20 -11.80 16.66 -11.07
CA ASN A 20 -10.76 15.66 -11.26
C ASN A 20 -10.36 15.11 -9.89
N VAL A 21 -10.89 13.93 -9.56
CA VAL A 21 -10.47 13.17 -8.39
C VAL A 21 -9.15 12.50 -8.75
N ILE A 22 -8.04 13.14 -8.38
CA ILE A 22 -6.71 12.51 -8.46
C ILE A 22 -6.44 11.90 -7.10
N THR A 23 -6.83 10.64 -6.93
CA THR A 23 -6.42 9.84 -5.78
C THR A 23 -4.98 9.39 -6.02
N ILE A 24 -4.01 10.08 -5.42
CA ILE A 24 -2.63 9.60 -5.43
C ILE A 24 -2.54 8.49 -4.39
N VAL A 25 -2.58 7.26 -4.88
CA VAL A 25 -2.37 6.06 -4.08
C VAL A 25 -0.87 5.77 -4.08
N THR A 26 -0.27 5.76 -2.90
CA THR A 26 1.17 5.51 -2.69
C THR A 26 1.59 4.09 -3.09
N ASP A 27 2.89 3.90 -3.33
CA ASP A 27 3.56 2.72 -3.92
C ASP A 27 3.17 1.35 -3.32
N GLU A 28 2.62 1.32 -2.11
CA GLU A 28 2.15 0.13 -1.40
C GLU A 28 1.13 -0.70 -2.21
N TRP A 29 0.29 -0.06 -3.03
CA TRP A 29 -0.68 -0.78 -3.86
C TRP A 29 -0.04 -1.54 -5.02
N ALA A 30 1.03 -1.00 -5.60
CA ALA A 30 1.75 -1.67 -6.68
C ALA A 30 2.41 -2.94 -6.13
N GLU A 31 3.01 -2.87 -4.94
CA GLU A 31 3.58 -4.04 -4.27
C GLU A 31 2.52 -5.09 -3.92
N LEU A 32 1.36 -4.67 -3.41
CA LEU A 32 0.25 -5.59 -3.12
C LEU A 32 -0.29 -6.27 -4.38
N TYR A 33 -0.45 -5.54 -5.49
CA TYR A 33 -0.87 -6.11 -6.76
C TYR A 33 0.15 -7.09 -7.33
N LEU A 34 1.44 -6.75 -7.27
CA LEU A 34 2.51 -7.65 -7.70
C LEU A 34 2.51 -8.95 -6.87
N GLN A 35 2.32 -8.85 -5.56
CA GLN A 35 2.27 -10.01 -4.67
C GLN A 35 1.01 -10.86 -4.90
N GLN A 36 -0.18 -10.25 -4.96
CA GLN A 36 -1.46 -10.98 -4.99
C GLN A 36 -1.88 -11.45 -6.39
N VAL A 37 -1.64 -10.63 -7.42
CA VAL A 37 -2.14 -10.89 -8.78
C VAL A 37 -1.05 -11.46 -9.68
N LYS A 38 0.19 -10.98 -9.54
CA LYS A 38 1.32 -11.46 -10.34
C LYS A 38 2.14 -12.55 -9.65
N GLY A 39 1.87 -12.83 -8.37
CA GLY A 39 2.59 -13.85 -7.59
C GLY A 39 4.06 -13.50 -7.35
N VAL A 40 4.44 -12.23 -7.47
CA VAL A 40 5.82 -11.78 -7.25
C VAL A 40 6.13 -11.89 -5.76
N LYS A 41 7.17 -12.66 -5.45
CA LYS A 41 7.61 -12.84 -4.06
C LYS A 41 8.21 -11.54 -3.53
N PRO A 42 7.85 -11.11 -2.31
CA PRO A 42 8.48 -9.94 -1.70
C PRO A 42 9.98 -10.17 -1.54
N ALA A 43 10.80 -9.15 -1.80
CA ALA A 43 12.21 -9.23 -1.45
C ALA A 43 12.37 -9.49 0.06
N ASP A 44 13.42 -10.20 0.46
CA ASP A 44 13.71 -10.39 1.88
C ASP A 44 14.30 -9.09 2.45
N PRO A 45 13.60 -8.41 3.39
CA PRO A 45 14.00 -7.12 3.89
C PRO A 45 15.30 -7.16 4.70
N LEU A 46 15.69 -8.32 5.25
CA LEU A 46 16.90 -8.46 6.07
C LEU A 46 18.13 -8.89 5.26
N LEU A 47 17.94 -9.33 4.01
CA LEU A 47 19.01 -9.95 3.23
C LEU A 47 20.22 -9.03 3.03
N VAL A 48 19.98 -7.76 2.67
CA VAL A 48 21.03 -6.77 2.41
C VAL A 48 21.77 -6.40 3.70
N GLU A 49 21.02 -6.11 4.78
CA GLU A 49 21.60 -5.75 6.08
C GLU A 49 22.42 -6.90 6.68
N VAL A 50 21.96 -8.14 6.54
CA VAL A 50 22.66 -9.30 7.07
C VAL A 50 23.90 -9.61 6.24
N ARG A 51 23.84 -9.41 4.92
CA ARG A 51 25.01 -9.51 4.04
C ARG A 51 26.12 -8.55 4.46
N THR A 52 25.80 -7.27 4.62
CA THR A 52 26.80 -6.27 5.05
C THR A 52 27.37 -6.61 6.43
N LEU A 53 26.52 -7.03 7.38
CA LEU A 53 27.00 -7.45 8.71
C LEU A 53 27.88 -8.69 8.67
N VAL A 54 27.63 -9.65 7.78
CA VAL A 54 28.51 -10.81 7.61
C VAL A 54 29.89 -10.40 7.10
N TRP A 55 29.97 -9.42 6.21
CA TRP A 55 31.23 -8.92 5.66
C TRP A 55 31.98 -7.99 6.62
N ASP A 56 31.30 -7.04 7.25
CA ASP A 56 31.93 -5.97 8.02
C ASP A 56 32.00 -6.28 9.53
N GLY A 57 30.92 -6.83 10.10
CA GLY A 57 30.76 -7.06 11.54
C GLY A 57 30.98 -8.52 11.98
N GLY A 58 31.13 -9.42 11.03
CA GLY A 58 31.27 -10.86 11.24
C GLY A 58 29.99 -11.56 11.69
N ARG A 59 30.10 -12.89 11.81
CA ARG A 59 28.98 -13.82 12.03
C ARG A 59 28.11 -13.50 13.25
N MET A 60 28.72 -13.10 14.37
CA MET A 60 27.99 -12.88 15.62
C MET A 60 27.13 -11.61 15.57
N ALA A 61 27.60 -10.56 14.88
CA ALA A 61 26.82 -9.35 14.65
C ALA A 61 25.59 -9.66 13.78
N ALA A 62 25.78 -10.41 12.71
CA ALA A 62 24.70 -10.88 11.83
C ALA A 62 23.65 -11.72 12.60
N LEU A 63 24.08 -12.69 13.42
CA LEU A 63 23.16 -13.51 14.23
C LEU A 63 22.35 -12.67 15.24
N ARG A 64 23.01 -11.72 15.91
CA ARG A 64 22.34 -10.83 16.87
C ARG A 64 21.30 -9.96 16.16
N HIS A 65 21.63 -9.43 14.99
CA HIS A 65 20.75 -8.59 14.19
C HIS A 65 19.50 -9.34 13.73
N VAL A 66 19.67 -10.53 13.14
CA VAL A 66 18.53 -11.38 12.73
C VAL A 66 17.65 -11.70 13.93
N ARG A 67 18.22 -12.01 15.09
CA ARG A 67 17.43 -12.33 16.28
C ARG A 67 16.64 -11.14 16.82
N GLN A 68 17.14 -9.92 16.64
CA GLN A 68 16.42 -8.70 17.02
C GLN A 68 15.28 -8.38 16.05
N ARG A 69 15.51 -8.56 14.74
CA ARG A 69 14.53 -8.21 13.70
C ARG A 69 13.50 -9.31 13.44
N ALA A 70 13.85 -10.57 13.67
CA ALA A 70 12.98 -11.73 13.47
C ALA A 70 12.84 -12.56 14.77
N PRO A 71 12.19 -12.03 15.82
CA PRO A 71 12.10 -12.69 17.13
C PRO A 71 11.30 -14.00 17.09
N ARG A 72 10.49 -14.23 16.05
CA ARG A 72 9.71 -15.46 15.82
C ARG A 72 10.54 -16.61 15.25
N MET A 73 11.74 -16.31 14.76
CA MET A 73 12.63 -17.29 14.14
C MET A 73 13.36 -18.10 15.21
N SER A 74 13.42 -19.42 15.05
CA SER A 74 14.14 -20.27 16.00
C SER A 74 15.64 -20.02 15.94
N LEU A 75 16.37 -20.35 17.01
CA LEU A 75 17.83 -20.22 17.04
C LEU A 75 18.53 -21.02 15.94
N GLN A 76 17.97 -22.17 15.57
CA GLN A 76 18.50 -23.02 14.51
C GLN A 76 18.26 -22.37 13.14
N ASP A 77 17.07 -21.82 12.92
CA ASP A 77 16.71 -21.13 11.69
C ASP A 77 17.55 -19.87 11.47
N VAL A 78 17.77 -19.09 12.54
CA VAL A 78 18.65 -17.91 12.49
C VAL A 78 20.07 -18.28 12.06
N LYS A 79 20.61 -19.39 12.61
CA LYS A 79 21.94 -19.89 12.21
C LYS A 79 21.95 -20.34 10.75
N ALA A 80 20.95 -21.11 10.33
CA ALA A 80 20.83 -21.58 8.95
C ALA A 80 20.74 -20.42 7.95
N TYR A 81 19.99 -19.38 8.30
CA TYR A 81 19.84 -18.16 7.51
C TYR A 81 21.17 -17.42 7.33
N VAL A 82 21.88 -17.14 8.43
CA VAL A 82 23.18 -16.44 8.36
C VAL A 82 24.24 -17.29 7.66
N GLU A 83 24.25 -18.62 7.85
CA GLU A 83 25.18 -19.49 7.13
C GLU A 83 24.92 -19.54 5.62
N ALA A 84 23.66 -19.52 5.18
CA ALA A 84 23.33 -19.45 3.76
C ALA A 84 23.93 -18.19 3.14
N ILE A 85 23.71 -17.03 3.79
CA ILE A 85 24.23 -15.74 3.33
C ILE A 85 25.75 -15.70 3.34
N ARG A 86 26.39 -16.23 4.40
CA ARG A 86 27.85 -16.29 4.50
C ARG A 86 28.49 -17.14 3.39
N LYS A 87 27.79 -18.16 2.92
CA LYS A 87 28.21 -18.99 1.79
C LYS A 87 27.93 -18.35 0.43
N GLY A 88 27.37 -17.13 0.39
CA GLY A 88 26.95 -16.45 -0.83
C GLY A 88 25.61 -16.96 -1.40
N ASN A 89 24.93 -17.86 -0.70
CA ASN A 89 23.65 -18.41 -1.12
C ASN A 89 22.50 -17.55 -0.62
N GLU A 90 21.37 -17.66 -1.31
CA GLU A 90 20.12 -17.10 -0.84
C GLU A 90 19.52 -18.00 0.26
N PRO A 91 18.96 -17.44 1.35
CA PRO A 91 18.23 -18.20 2.34
C PRO A 91 17.07 -18.97 1.70
N SER A 92 16.72 -20.14 2.27
CA SER A 92 15.54 -20.86 1.79
C SER A 92 14.27 -20.03 1.99
N GLU A 93 13.26 -20.27 1.13
CA GLU A 93 11.98 -19.53 1.18
C GLU A 93 11.33 -19.59 2.56
N HIS A 94 11.42 -20.73 3.25
CA HIS A 94 10.91 -20.88 4.62
C HIS A 94 11.59 -19.93 5.60
N LEU A 95 12.89 -19.65 5.43
CA LEU A 95 13.61 -18.74 6.31
C LEU A 95 13.36 -17.28 5.93
N ALA A 96 13.30 -16.98 4.64
CA ALA A 96 12.96 -15.64 4.13
C ALA A 96 11.50 -15.24 4.46
N SER A 97 10.57 -16.20 4.53
CA SER A 97 9.19 -15.89 4.93
C SER A 97 9.06 -15.53 6.41
N LEU A 98 9.97 -16.02 7.27
CA LEU A 98 10.00 -15.69 8.70
C LEU A 98 10.54 -14.27 8.97
N THR A 99 11.26 -13.67 8.02
CA THR A 99 11.74 -12.29 8.11
C THR A 99 10.74 -11.28 7.54
N ARG A 100 9.83 -11.72 6.67
CA ARG A 100 8.76 -10.88 6.11
C ARG A 100 7.67 -10.66 7.15
N GLU A 101 7.26 -9.41 7.36
CA GLU A 101 6.04 -9.15 8.12
C GLU A 101 4.84 -9.73 7.38
N GLN A 102 4.07 -10.58 8.05
CA GLN A 102 2.82 -11.07 7.49
C GLN A 102 1.86 -9.87 7.34
N PRO A 103 1.29 -9.61 6.16
CA PRO A 103 0.39 -8.48 5.97
C PRO A 103 -0.72 -8.54 7.02
N LYS A 104 -0.81 -7.49 7.84
CA LYS A 104 -1.79 -7.39 8.94
C LYS A 104 -3.18 -7.25 8.34
N GLY A 105 -3.82 -8.40 8.10
CA GLY A 105 -5.21 -8.49 7.64
C GLY A 105 -5.41 -8.10 6.17
N PRO A 106 -6.60 -8.38 5.61
CA PRO A 106 -6.98 -7.84 4.32
C PRO A 106 -6.87 -6.31 4.40
N PRO A 107 -6.30 -5.64 3.38
CA PRO A 107 -6.22 -4.18 3.40
C PRO A 107 -7.65 -3.68 3.54
N LEU A 108 -7.95 -3.02 4.66
CA LEU A 108 -9.19 -2.27 4.82
C LEU A 108 -9.08 -1.12 3.83
N LEU A 109 -9.45 -1.41 2.59
CA LEU A 109 -9.65 -0.40 1.57
C LEU A 109 -10.63 0.57 2.21
N GLY A 110 -10.18 1.78 2.51
CA GLY A 110 -10.98 2.84 3.09
C GLY A 110 -12.01 3.32 2.07
N ILE A 111 -12.93 2.44 1.69
CA ILE A 111 -14.00 2.72 0.76
C ILE A 111 -15.02 3.53 1.57
N LYS A 112 -14.83 4.84 1.57
CA LYS A 112 -15.84 5.76 2.09
C LYS A 112 -16.87 5.98 0.99
N THR A 113 -18.00 5.28 1.08
CA THR A 113 -19.15 5.52 0.21
C THR A 113 -19.61 6.95 0.38
N LEU A 114 -19.44 7.77 -0.66
CA LEU A 114 -20.06 9.09 -0.74
C LEU A 114 -21.49 8.88 -1.23
N ALA A 115 -22.46 8.97 -0.33
CA ALA A 115 -23.85 9.13 -0.73
C ALA A 115 -24.00 10.51 -1.37
N GLY A 116 -24.16 10.54 -2.70
CA GLY A 116 -24.67 11.72 -3.38
C GLY A 116 -26.15 11.91 -3.04
N PRO A 117 -26.68 13.14 -3.04
CA PRO A 117 -28.12 13.34 -2.92
C PRO A 117 -28.81 12.61 -4.08
N CYS A 118 -29.59 11.59 -3.75
CA CYS A 118 -30.58 11.07 -4.68
C CYS A 118 -31.65 12.16 -4.76
N ASP A 119 -31.75 12.85 -5.89
CA ASP A 119 -32.92 13.67 -6.19
C ASP A 119 -34.13 12.74 -6.29
N GLU A 120 -34.77 12.48 -5.15
CA GLU A 120 -36.13 11.97 -5.09
C GLU A 120 -37.06 13.10 -5.54
N ASN A 121 -37.17 13.28 -6.85
CA ASN A 121 -38.19 14.14 -7.44
C ASN A 121 -39.03 13.30 -8.39
N ARG A 122 -39.89 12.47 -7.80
CA ARG A 122 -41.05 11.89 -8.47
C ARG A 122 -42.27 12.12 -7.60
N GLU A 123 -43.00 13.18 -7.91
CA GLU A 123 -44.38 13.38 -7.48
C GLU A 123 -45.30 13.56 -8.71
N PRO A 124 -46.61 13.34 -8.55
CA PRO A 124 -47.34 12.29 -9.25
C PRO A 124 -48.19 12.82 -10.41
N LYS A 125 -48.44 11.98 -11.43
CA LYS A 125 -49.53 12.24 -12.38
C LYS A 125 -50.82 11.61 -11.88
N SER A 126 -51.68 12.42 -11.28
CA SER A 126 -53.12 12.16 -11.21
C SER A 126 -53.70 12.08 -12.63
N SER A 127 -54.54 11.09 -12.88
CA SER A 127 -55.57 11.13 -13.91
C SER A 127 -56.85 10.50 -13.37
#